data_AF-A0A2H0WQQ7-F1
#
_entry.id   AF-A0A2H0WQQ7-F1
#
_cell.length_a   1.000
_cell.length_b   1.000
_cell.length_c   1.000
_cell.angle_alpha   90.00
_cell.angle_beta   90.00
_cell.angle_gamma   90.00
#
_symmetry.space_group_name_H-M   'P 1'
#
loop_
_entity.id
_entity.type
_entity.pdbx_description
1 polymer ?
#
loop_
_entity_poly.entity_id
_entity_poly.type
_entity_poly.pdbx_seq_one_letter_code
_entity_poly.pdbx_strand_id
1 'polypeptide(L)'
;MDKIKTWRHNFLKLLPHHYRIITEKVIKKPIFPAFLLFTLFIISFFLPQNQRFQEAKIAILKNKQNIDAHLVLLDELINANDWERAEKELIFLENSSPQLDNQQKEKLKQATVQYNESTKEGCQNLIKNWQTFLEKNPNYKIGWLALAYYQAKLGDKEAAKKSIEKAQSIDPGLSYDEDF
;
A
#
# COMPACT_ATOMS: atom_id res chain seq x y z
N MET A 1 -22.11 -27.97 33.85
CA MET A 1 -23.03 -27.61 32.74
C MET A 1 -24.26 -26.78 33.17
N ASP A 2 -24.50 -26.53 34.46
CA ASP A 2 -25.73 -25.85 34.90
C ASP A 2 -25.71 -24.31 34.92
N LYS A 3 -24.55 -23.66 35.06
CA LYS A 3 -24.47 -22.18 35.17
C LYS A 3 -24.83 -21.44 33.87
N ILE A 4 -24.62 -22.06 32.71
CA ILE A 4 -24.91 -21.46 31.39
C ILE A 4 -26.43 -21.45 31.13
N LYS A 5 -27.14 -22.47 31.63
CA LYS A 5 -28.58 -22.65 31.43
C LYS A 5 -29.39 -21.65 32.27
N THR A 6 -28.95 -21.38 33.50
CA THR A 6 -29.58 -20.41 34.41
C THR A 6 -29.38 -18.96 33.95
N TRP A 7 -28.21 -18.61 33.39
CA TRP A 7 -27.95 -17.25 32.90
C TRP A 7 -28.81 -16.87 31.68
N ARG A 8 -28.93 -17.76 30.67
CA ARG A 8 -29.77 -17.51 29.47
C ARG A 8 -31.24 -17.25 29.82
N HIS A 9 -31.74 -17.87 30.89
CA HIS A 9 -33.14 -17.75 31.29
C HIS A 9 -33.45 -16.40 31.97
N ASN A 10 -32.48 -15.80 32.66
CA ASN A 10 -32.65 -14.51 33.32
C ASN A 10 -32.56 -13.32 32.37
N PHE A 11 -31.70 -13.37 31.35
CA PHE A 11 -31.59 -12.29 30.36
C PHE A 11 -32.87 -12.13 29.52
N LEU A 12 -33.49 -13.24 29.11
CA LEU A 12 -34.71 -13.23 28.28
C LEU A 12 -35.94 -12.63 29.00
N LYS A 13 -35.92 -12.58 30.34
CA LYS A 13 -37.00 -11.95 31.14
C LYS A 13 -36.92 -10.43 31.17
N LEU A 14 -35.76 -9.84 30.85
CA LEU A 14 -35.54 -8.39 30.82
C LEU A 14 -36.02 -7.75 29.51
N LEU A 15 -36.37 -8.55 28.50
CA LEU A 15 -36.82 -8.05 27.20
C LEU A 15 -38.32 -7.75 27.19
N PRO A 16 -38.77 -6.62 26.59
CA PRO A 16 -40.18 -6.32 26.44
C PRO A 16 -40.94 -7.45 25.73
N HIS A 17 -42.22 -7.64 26.08
CA HIS A 17 -42.97 -8.86 25.80
C HIS A 17 -43.03 -9.27 24.31
N HIS A 18 -42.99 -8.29 23.40
CA HIS A 18 -42.97 -8.53 21.95
C HIS A 18 -41.63 -9.11 21.45
N TYR A 19 -40.50 -8.66 22.01
CA TYR A 19 -39.17 -9.17 21.64
C TYR A 19 -38.91 -10.56 22.21
N ARG A 20 -39.52 -10.92 23.35
CA ARG A 20 -39.41 -12.24 23.98
C ARG A 20 -39.97 -13.38 23.11
N ILE A 21 -41.14 -13.17 22.50
CA ILE A 21 -41.82 -14.19 21.68
C ILE A 21 -41.04 -14.45 20.38
N ILE A 22 -40.52 -13.39 19.78
CA ILE A 22 -39.75 -13.47 18.53
C ILE A 22 -38.40 -14.17 18.79
N THR A 23 -37.69 -13.77 19.85
CA THR A 23 -36.39 -14.37 20.21
C THR A 23 -36.49 -15.85 20.54
N GLU A 24 -37.51 -16.29 21.29
CA GLU A 24 -37.69 -17.72 21.60
C GLU A 24 -37.98 -18.59 20.38
N LYS A 25 -38.75 -18.08 19.40
CA LYS A 25 -39.09 -18.82 18.17
C LYS A 25 -37.94 -18.90 17.17
N VAL A 26 -37.07 -17.89 17.17
CA VAL A 26 -35.98 -17.77 16.19
C VAL A 26 -34.70 -18.46 16.70
N ILE A 27 -34.33 -18.25 17.96
CA ILE A 27 -33.06 -18.76 18.54
C ILE A 27 -33.08 -20.29 18.73
N LYS A 28 -34.26 -20.91 18.90
CA LYS A 28 -34.40 -22.36 19.07
C LYS A 28 -34.34 -23.15 17.75
N LYS A 29 -34.31 -22.48 16.59
CA LYS A 29 -34.14 -23.16 15.29
C LYS A 29 -32.67 -23.51 15.06
N PRO A 30 -32.35 -24.72 14.56
CA PRO A 30 -30.96 -25.15 14.33
C PRO A 30 -30.23 -24.30 13.28
N ILE A 31 -30.97 -23.57 12.44
CA ILE A 31 -30.44 -22.69 11.39
C ILE A 31 -29.89 -21.38 11.98
N PHE A 32 -30.39 -20.92 13.14
CA PHE A 32 -29.98 -19.64 13.73
C PHE A 32 -28.47 -19.54 14.07
N PRO A 33 -27.82 -20.53 14.73
CA PRO A 33 -26.38 -20.46 14.97
C PRO A 33 -25.57 -20.48 13.66
N ALA A 34 -26.01 -21.22 12.64
CA ALA A 34 -25.36 -21.23 11.33
C ALA A 34 -25.51 -19.87 10.62
N PHE A 35 -26.69 -19.25 10.68
CA PHE A 35 -26.93 -17.92 10.14
C PHE A 35 -26.10 -16.86 10.87
N LEU A 36 -26.02 -16.91 12.20
CA LEU A 36 -25.19 -16.01 12.99
C LEU A 36 -23.71 -16.14 12.60
N LEU A 37 -23.17 -17.37 12.53
CA LEU A 37 -21.79 -17.62 12.10
C LEU A 37 -21.56 -17.17 10.66
N PHE A 38 -22.52 -17.37 9.76
CA PHE A 38 -22.45 -16.91 8.38
C PHE A 38 -22.46 -15.37 8.29
N THR A 39 -23.28 -14.68 9.09
CA THR A 39 -23.25 -13.21 9.16
C THR A 39 -21.94 -12.69 9.76
N LEU A 40 -21.40 -13.34 10.79
CA LEU A 40 -20.09 -12.98 11.36
C LEU A 40 -18.96 -13.24 10.35
N PHE A 41 -19.05 -14.32 9.57
CA PHE A 41 -18.11 -14.62 8.50
C PHE A 41 -18.18 -13.58 7.38
N ILE A 42 -19.38 -13.16 6.95
CA ILE A 42 -19.53 -12.07 5.98
C ILE A 42 -18.96 -10.76 6.54
N ILE A 43 -19.28 -10.39 7.79
CA ILE A 43 -18.74 -9.20 8.43
C ILE A 43 -17.21 -9.27 8.52
N SER A 44 -16.62 -10.47 8.64
CA SER A 44 -15.17 -10.62 8.67
C SER A 44 -14.47 -10.24 7.35
N PHE A 45 -15.15 -10.34 6.20
CA PHE A 45 -14.67 -9.80 4.93
C PHE A 45 -14.71 -8.26 4.87
N PHE A 46 -15.50 -7.62 5.74
CA PHE A 46 -15.63 -6.17 5.86
C PHE A 46 -14.94 -5.60 7.11
N LEU A 47 -14.22 -6.42 7.88
CA LEU A 47 -13.29 -5.92 8.92
C LEU A 47 -12.19 -5.10 8.22
N PRO A 48 -11.78 -3.95 8.78
CA PRO A 48 -10.85 -3.05 8.12
C PRO A 48 -9.51 -3.76 7.95
N GLN A 49 -9.25 -4.23 6.73
CA GLN A 49 -8.10 -5.05 6.40
C GLN A 49 -6.79 -4.29 6.65
N ASN A 50 -6.81 -2.95 6.56
CA ASN A 50 -5.68 -2.07 6.91
C ASN A 50 -6.08 -1.05 7.98
N GLN A 51 -5.84 -1.38 9.24
CA GLN A 51 -5.99 -0.45 10.38
C GLN A 51 -5.18 0.84 10.15
N ARG A 52 -3.95 0.73 9.62
CA ARG A 52 -3.08 1.87 9.28
C ARG A 52 -3.72 2.85 8.31
N PHE A 53 -4.35 2.35 7.24
CA PHE A 53 -5.05 3.18 6.25
C PHE A 53 -6.19 3.99 6.88
N GLN A 54 -7.00 3.37 7.75
CA GLN A 54 -8.13 4.06 8.40
C GLN A 54 -7.64 5.09 9.42
N GLU A 55 -6.62 4.75 10.21
CA GLU A 55 -6.02 5.68 11.17
C GLU A 55 -5.43 6.91 10.46
N ALA A 56 -4.73 6.71 9.33
CA ALA A 56 -4.20 7.78 8.50
C ALA A 56 -5.33 8.70 8.01
N LYS A 57 -6.41 8.15 7.46
CA LYS A 57 -7.56 8.95 7.01
C LYS A 57 -8.20 9.75 8.14
N ILE A 58 -8.38 9.14 9.32
CA ILE A 58 -8.93 9.85 10.48
C ILE A 58 -8.00 10.98 10.93
N ALA A 59 -6.68 10.75 10.93
CA ALA A 59 -5.69 11.76 11.28
C ALA A 59 -5.70 12.95 10.30
N ILE A 60 -5.84 12.68 8.99
CA ILE A 60 -5.99 13.72 7.94
C ILE A 60 -7.30 14.51 8.11
N LEU A 61 -8.40 13.83 8.47
CA LEU A 61 -9.68 14.51 8.72
C LEU A 61 -9.59 15.47 9.92
N LYS A 62 -8.84 15.10 10.96
CA LYS A 62 -8.60 15.96 12.13
C LYS A 62 -7.66 17.11 11.83
N ASN A 63 -6.61 16.86 11.06
CA ASN A 63 -5.65 17.86 10.60
C ASN A 63 -5.25 17.58 9.15
N LYS A 64 -5.77 18.40 8.22
CA LYS A 64 -5.54 18.24 6.77
C LYS A 64 -4.09 18.45 6.34
N GLN A 65 -3.23 18.98 7.20
CA GLN A 65 -1.80 19.18 6.93
C GLN A 65 -0.93 18.17 7.68
N ASN A 66 -1.51 17.06 8.17
CA ASN A 66 -0.78 16.04 8.88
C ASN A 66 0.09 15.21 7.92
N ILE A 67 1.33 15.66 7.70
CA ILE A 67 2.28 15.06 6.77
C ILE A 67 2.53 13.57 7.05
N ASP A 68 2.67 13.18 8.32
CA ASP A 68 2.92 11.77 8.67
C ASP A 68 1.73 10.88 8.28
N ALA A 69 0.50 11.37 8.45
CA ALA A 69 -0.69 10.64 8.04
C ALA A 69 -0.80 10.54 6.51
N HIS A 70 -0.43 11.60 5.77
CA HIS A 70 -0.36 11.55 4.31
C HIS A 70 0.72 10.58 3.81
N LEU A 71 1.88 10.52 4.46
CA LEU A 71 2.94 9.54 4.13
C LEU A 71 2.48 8.10 4.37
N VAL A 72 1.78 7.83 5.48
CA VAL A 72 1.20 6.50 5.74
C VAL A 72 0.12 6.17 4.70
N LEU A 73 -0.73 7.13 4.37
CA LEU A 73 -1.77 6.92 3.36
C LEU A 73 -1.17 6.59 1.99
N LEU A 74 -0.11 7.30 1.58
CA LEU A 74 0.61 7.03 0.33
C LEU A 74 1.16 5.60 0.28
N ASP A 75 1.87 5.15 1.33
CA ASP A 75 2.40 3.79 1.46
C ASP A 75 1.28 2.74 1.31
N GLU A 76 0.18 2.91 2.03
CA GLU A 76 -0.97 1.99 1.97
C GLU A 76 -1.64 1.96 0.59
N LEU A 77 -1.73 3.10 -0.11
CA LEU A 77 -2.29 3.17 -1.46
C LEU A 77 -1.38 2.48 -2.49
N ILE A 78 -0.06 2.67 -2.39
CA ILE A 78 0.92 1.98 -3.22
C ILE A 78 0.81 0.47 -3.02
N ASN A 79 0.78 0.00 -1.77
CA ASN A 79 0.67 -1.42 -1.45
C ASN A 79 -0.67 -2.03 -1.89
N ALA A 80 -1.73 -1.23 -1.95
CA ALA A 80 -3.03 -1.64 -2.47
C ALA A 80 -3.14 -1.55 -4.01
N ASN A 81 -2.09 -1.10 -4.70
CA ASN A 81 -2.09 -0.78 -6.14
C ASN A 81 -3.14 0.28 -6.56
N ASP A 82 -3.55 1.16 -5.64
CA ASP A 82 -4.48 2.27 -5.90
C ASP A 82 -3.71 3.50 -6.41
N TRP A 83 -3.17 3.38 -7.63
CA TRP A 83 -2.23 4.33 -8.22
C TRP A 83 -2.79 5.74 -8.39
N GLU A 84 -4.06 5.86 -8.78
CA GLU A 84 -4.71 7.16 -9.00
C GLU A 84 -4.77 7.98 -7.71
N ARG A 85 -5.06 7.33 -6.58
CA ARG A 85 -5.06 8.01 -5.28
C ARG A 85 -3.66 8.22 -4.74
N ALA A 86 -2.76 7.25 -4.94
CA ALA A 86 -1.36 7.40 -4.56
C ALA A 86 -0.72 8.62 -5.24
N GLU A 87 -1.00 8.84 -6.53
CA GLU A 87 -0.52 10.00 -7.29
C GLU A 87 -0.98 11.32 -6.66
N LYS A 88 -2.26 11.42 -6.27
CA LYS A 88 -2.81 12.63 -5.63
C LYS A 88 -2.11 12.93 -4.31
N GLU A 89 -1.86 11.90 -3.50
CA GLU A 89 -1.13 12.04 -2.24
C GLU A 89 0.33 12.43 -2.47
N LEU A 90 0.97 11.87 -3.49
CA LEU A 90 2.35 12.19 -3.88
C LEU A 90 2.46 13.67 -4.29
N ILE A 91 1.57 14.16 -5.15
CA ILE A 91 1.53 15.57 -5.56
C ILE A 91 1.35 16.50 -4.35
N PHE A 92 0.47 16.13 -3.41
CA PHE A 92 0.27 16.91 -2.19
C PHE A 92 1.55 16.97 -1.35
N LEU A 93 2.23 15.84 -1.15
CA LEU A 93 3.45 15.73 -0.35
C LEU A 93 4.63 16.45 -1.01
N GLU A 94 4.76 16.36 -2.32
CA GLU A 94 5.79 17.07 -3.10
C GLU A 94 5.60 18.59 -3.00
N ASN A 95 4.36 19.08 -3.12
CA ASN A 95 4.05 20.50 -2.92
C ASN A 95 4.32 20.97 -1.49
N SER A 96 4.26 20.05 -0.53
CA SER A 96 4.57 20.31 0.89
C SER A 96 6.05 20.15 1.23
N SER A 97 6.89 19.73 0.28
CA SER A 97 8.32 19.41 0.48
C SER A 97 9.15 20.43 1.27
N PRO A 98 8.95 21.77 1.12
CA PRO A 98 9.65 22.75 1.95
C PRO A 98 9.40 22.62 3.46
N GLN A 99 8.26 22.05 3.85
CA GLN A 99 7.81 21.91 5.24
C GLN A 99 8.23 20.57 5.85
N LEU A 100 8.70 19.63 5.04
CA LEU A 100 9.10 18.30 5.51
C LEU A 100 10.45 18.37 6.24
N ASP A 101 10.52 17.66 7.37
CA ASP A 101 11.80 17.36 8.00
C ASP A 101 12.60 16.33 7.19
N ASN A 102 13.84 16.08 7.59
CA ASN A 102 14.73 15.17 6.86
C ASN A 102 14.23 13.72 6.85
N GLN A 103 13.58 13.27 7.94
CA GLN A 103 13.05 11.92 8.02
C GLN A 103 11.85 11.75 7.09
N GLN A 104 10.96 12.74 7.04
CA GLN A 104 9.81 12.77 6.15
C GLN A 104 10.24 12.87 4.69
N LYS A 105 11.27 13.66 4.37
CA LYS A 105 11.84 13.72 3.01
C LYS A 105 12.36 12.37 2.55
N GLU A 106 13.05 11.64 3.43
CA GLU A 106 13.58 10.32 3.08
C GLU A 106 12.44 9.30 2.88
N LYS A 107 11.41 9.31 3.74
CA LYS A 107 10.21 8.49 3.55
C LYS A 107 9.50 8.81 2.23
N LEU A 108 9.31 10.09 1.92
CA LEU A 108 8.71 10.53 0.66
C LEU A 108 9.54 10.03 -0.52
N LYS A 109 10.86 10.21 -0.49
CA LYS A 109 11.76 9.75 -1.55
C LYS A 109 11.64 8.24 -1.78
N GLN A 110 11.60 7.44 -0.72
CA GLN A 110 11.42 5.99 -0.82
C GLN A 110 10.06 5.63 -1.44
N ALA A 111 8.99 6.27 -0.97
CA ALA A 111 7.65 6.07 -1.52
C ALA A 111 7.55 6.50 -3.00
N THR A 112 8.16 7.62 -3.38
CA THR A 112 8.23 8.09 -4.77
C THR A 112 8.97 7.09 -5.67
N VAL A 113 10.07 6.51 -5.20
CA VAL A 113 10.76 5.45 -5.95
C VAL A 113 9.83 4.24 -6.09
N GLN A 114 9.26 3.73 -5.00
CA GLN A 114 8.37 2.57 -5.05
C GLN A 114 7.16 2.78 -5.98
N TYR A 115 6.51 3.95 -5.89
CA TYR A 115 5.43 4.34 -6.79
C TYR A 115 5.89 4.32 -8.25
N ASN A 116 7.04 4.94 -8.53
CA ASN A 116 7.55 5.01 -9.88
C ASN A 116 7.95 3.64 -10.44
N GLU A 117 8.53 2.77 -9.61
CA GLU A 117 8.85 1.40 -10.00
C GLU A 117 7.59 0.57 -10.29
N SER A 118 6.45 0.91 -9.69
CA SER A 118 5.23 0.10 -9.78
C SER A 118 4.37 0.45 -11.00
N THR A 119 4.60 1.60 -11.63
CA THR A 119 3.81 2.08 -12.78
C THR A 119 4.67 2.20 -14.03
N LYS A 120 4.05 2.02 -15.21
CA LYS A 120 4.75 2.17 -16.50
C LYS A 120 5.26 3.60 -16.69
N GLU A 121 4.42 4.59 -16.41
CA GLU A 121 4.77 6.01 -16.50
C GLU A 121 5.85 6.39 -15.48
N GLY A 122 5.74 5.89 -14.26
CA GLY A 122 6.77 6.05 -13.24
C GLY A 122 8.13 5.50 -13.66
N CYS A 123 8.17 4.33 -14.29
CA CYS A 123 9.41 3.75 -14.81
C CYS A 123 10.00 4.62 -15.94
N GLN A 124 9.17 5.21 -16.79
CA GLN A 124 9.62 6.18 -17.80
C GLN A 124 10.24 7.42 -17.14
N ASN A 125 9.62 7.93 -16.06
CA ASN A 125 10.17 9.05 -15.29
C ASN A 125 11.52 8.69 -14.64
N LEU A 126 11.68 7.48 -14.09
CA LEU A 126 12.95 7.00 -13.55
C LEU A 126 14.04 6.92 -14.63
N ILE A 127 13.73 6.39 -15.82
CA ILE A 127 14.65 6.35 -16.96
C ILE A 127 15.12 7.75 -17.31
N LYS A 128 14.19 8.70 -17.47
CA LYS A 128 14.51 10.10 -17.80
C LYS A 128 15.41 10.73 -16.74
N ASN A 129 15.09 10.55 -15.47
CA ASN A 129 15.88 11.08 -14.36
C ASN A 129 17.31 10.51 -14.36
N TRP A 130 17.46 9.20 -14.58
CA TRP A 130 18.77 8.57 -14.68
C TRP A 130 19.57 9.06 -15.89
N GLN A 131 18.93 9.22 -17.05
CA GLN A 131 19.57 9.78 -18.24
C GLN A 131 20.12 11.18 -17.96
N THR A 132 19.29 12.09 -17.44
CA THR A 132 19.71 13.46 -17.08
C THR A 132 20.82 13.46 -16.02
N PHE A 133 20.78 12.55 -15.05
CA PHE A 133 21.85 12.43 -14.06
C PHE A 133 23.17 11.96 -14.69
N LEU A 134 23.11 10.96 -15.57
CA LEU A 134 24.27 10.36 -16.23
C LEU A 134 24.90 11.25 -17.29
N GLU A 135 24.14 12.17 -17.91
CA GLU A 135 24.71 13.23 -18.76
C GLU A 135 25.78 14.05 -18.02
N LYS A 136 25.54 14.32 -16.73
CA LYS A 136 26.46 15.07 -15.88
C LYS A 136 27.47 14.17 -15.18
N ASN A 137 27.14 12.88 -15.02
CA ASN A 137 27.92 11.90 -14.28
C ASN A 137 28.16 10.63 -15.13
N PRO A 138 28.80 10.72 -16.30
CA PRO A 138 28.85 9.63 -17.28
C PRO A 138 29.65 8.41 -16.82
N ASN A 139 30.45 8.55 -15.76
CA ASN A 139 31.24 7.46 -15.18
C ASN A 139 30.59 6.85 -13.93
N TYR A 140 29.34 7.23 -13.60
CA TYR A 140 28.64 6.67 -12.45
C TYR A 140 28.02 5.30 -12.79
N LYS A 141 28.81 4.25 -12.60
CA LYS A 141 28.46 2.84 -12.90
C LYS A 141 27.07 2.42 -12.42
N ILE A 142 26.75 2.71 -11.15
CA ILE A 142 25.47 2.31 -10.54
C ILE A 142 24.29 2.95 -11.28
N GLY A 143 24.44 4.17 -11.78
CA GLY A 143 23.38 4.83 -12.55
C GLY A 143 23.13 4.15 -13.89
N TRP A 144 24.18 3.69 -14.59
CA TRP A 144 24.01 2.92 -15.82
C TRP A 144 23.32 1.58 -15.59
N LEU A 145 23.65 0.90 -14.48
CA LEU A 145 22.94 -0.32 -14.07
C LEU A 145 21.47 -0.06 -13.71
N ALA A 146 21.18 1.02 -12.99
CA ALA A 146 19.81 1.41 -12.67
C ALA A 146 19.02 1.75 -13.95
N LEU A 147 19.62 2.49 -14.88
CA LEU A 147 19.02 2.82 -16.17
C LEU A 147 18.70 1.54 -16.96
N ALA A 148 19.64 0.59 -17.03
CA ALA A 148 19.44 -0.70 -17.68
C ALA A 148 18.28 -1.48 -17.09
N TYR A 149 18.21 -1.58 -15.75
CA TYR A 149 17.15 -2.27 -15.04
C TYR A 149 15.76 -1.72 -15.41
N TYR A 150 15.58 -0.39 -15.41
CA TYR A 150 14.29 0.20 -15.77
C TYR A 150 13.95 0.08 -17.25
N GLN A 151 14.94 0.16 -18.15
CA GLN A 151 14.74 -0.09 -19.59
C GLN A 151 14.28 -1.53 -19.84
N ALA A 152 14.92 -2.51 -19.21
CA ALA A 152 14.52 -3.92 -19.30
C ALA A 152 13.14 -4.15 -18.71
N LYS A 153 12.81 -3.52 -17.57
CA LYS A 153 11.48 -3.58 -16.95
C LYS A 153 10.36 -3.07 -17.86
N LEU A 154 10.65 -2.11 -18.75
CA LEU A 154 9.72 -1.64 -19.78
C LEU A 154 9.75 -2.46 -21.08
N GLY A 155 10.62 -3.46 -21.17
CA GLY A 155 10.79 -4.33 -22.34
C GLY A 155 11.75 -3.79 -23.40
N ASP A 156 12.46 -2.68 -23.15
CA ASP A 156 13.46 -2.14 -24.08
C ASP A 156 14.83 -2.81 -23.86
N LYS A 157 14.92 -4.05 -24.33
CA LYS A 157 16.11 -4.90 -24.17
C LYS A 157 17.36 -4.31 -24.84
N GLU A 158 17.19 -3.68 -26.00
CA GLU A 158 18.29 -3.07 -26.74
C GLU A 158 18.87 -1.86 -26.02
N ALA A 159 18.03 -0.99 -25.47
CA ALA A 159 18.52 0.12 -24.67
C ALA A 159 19.15 -0.35 -23.35
N ALA A 160 18.56 -1.35 -22.70
CA ALA A 160 19.10 -1.94 -21.48
C ALA A 160 20.51 -2.52 -21.71
N LYS A 161 20.69 -3.28 -22.80
CA LYS A 161 22.00 -3.84 -23.19
C LYS A 161 23.05 -2.76 -23.37
N LYS A 162 22.74 -1.67 -24.08
CA LYS A 162 23.66 -0.53 -24.24
C LYS A 162 24.07 0.11 -22.91
N SER A 163 23.11 0.24 -21.99
CA SER A 163 23.38 0.76 -20.64
C SER A 163 24.29 -0.18 -19.84
N ILE A 164 24.12 -1.50 -19.96
CA ILE A 164 25.01 -2.51 -19.34
C ILE A 164 26.41 -2.45 -19.94
N GLU A 165 26.53 -2.42 -21.28
CA GLU A 165 27.81 -2.27 -21.96
C GLU A 165 28.55 -1.01 -21.49
N LYS A 166 27.80 0.08 -21.27
CA LYS A 166 28.38 1.31 -20.71
C LYS A 166 28.86 1.11 -19.27
N ALA A 167 28.11 0.42 -18.42
CA ALA A 167 28.55 0.07 -17.07
C ALA A 167 29.82 -0.82 -17.07
N GLN A 168 29.89 -1.83 -17.95
CA GLN A 168 31.06 -2.70 -18.13
C GLN A 168 32.28 -1.96 -18.66
N SER A 169 32.09 -0.97 -19.53
CA SER A 169 33.19 -0.11 -20.00
C SER A 169 33.85 0.69 -18.87
N ILE A 170 33.10 0.98 -17.80
CA ILE A 170 33.60 1.68 -16.60
C ILE A 170 34.26 0.68 -15.63
N ASP A 171 33.70 -0.53 -15.54
CA ASP A 171 34.17 -1.60 -14.66
C ASP A 171 34.18 -2.95 -15.41
N PRO A 172 35.29 -3.31 -16.07
CA PRO A 172 35.37 -4.53 -16.88
C PRO A 172 35.22 -5.83 -16.08
N GLY A 173 35.33 -5.78 -14.74
CA GLY A 173 35.10 -6.93 -13.86
C GLY A 173 33.62 -7.16 -13.52
N LEU A 174 32.73 -6.31 -14.02
CA LEU A 174 31.29 -6.40 -13.79
C LEU A 174 30.69 -7.60 -14.56
N SER A 175 30.45 -8.72 -13.85
CA SER A 175 29.68 -9.83 -14.39
C SER A 175 28.19 -9.55 -14.28
N TYR A 176 27.45 -9.85 -15.34
CA TYR A 176 25.99 -9.74 -15.37
C TYR A 176 25.45 -10.95 -16.14
N ASP A 177 24.35 -11.54 -15.65
CA ASP A 177 23.71 -12.64 -16.36
C ASP A 177 23.08 -12.09 -17.64
N GLU A 178 23.34 -12.72 -18.79
CA GLU A 178 22.90 -12.21 -20.11
C GLU A 178 21.38 -12.37 -20.37
N ASP A 179 20.66 -13.00 -19.45
CA ASP A 179 19.27 -13.47 -19.64
C ASP A 179 18.18 -12.42 -19.29
N PHE A 180 18.38 -11.15 -19.65
CA PHE A 180 17.36 -10.08 -19.49
C PHE A 180 16.31 -10.07 -20.62
#